data_AF-A0A418W665-F1
#
_entry.id   AF-A0A418W665-F1
#
_cell.length_a   1.000
_cell.length_b   1.000
_cell.length_c   1.000
_cell.angle_alpha   90.00
_cell.angle_beta   90.00
_cell.angle_gamma   90.00
#
_symmetry.space_group_name_H-M   'P 1'
#
loop_
_entity.id
_entity.type
_entity.pdbx_description
1 polymer ?
#
loop_
_entity_poly.entity_id
_entity_poly.type
_entity_poly.pdbx_seq_one_letter_code
_entity_poly.pdbx_strand_id
1 'polypeptide(L)'
;MKMESGFARVRRTAVRFGLDGSIKGRLKLILSALLAIQAVLVLSLVASTVATQSAVSTLLDDRIQPMSDVQAVSNGYAEALAIANKVRSGNMSAASGVGAVQAATAEADAAWQRFRSSDLGTRRAGDIARIELARAEAERTTARLVAMLRSGRIENLDFFVSGPLYAAVDPLMASSRDLVGELRADAAHEGRLLKWGFLFAWAIALLLTLIALWIGFWGVKTATSEINGPLEDIAAATRQIGLTGGSVAIPGLERRDEIGDIARALLFARERAGEARRLEQEALRIESELRANDAEMLRSKDRRAAELDALFARFEQDIARIVANLVQAGGDMRAAASAVSSEAGVSEAYALSAATLADQTATTVRVVSDSGQALAEAIARIRDHADEARANARTVRDQAANSKHRATRLGDLVSEITDVLTLITGIAKQTNLLALNASIEASRAGQAGAGFAVVADEVKGLARQTQAAAATIGERLGTIGATASDAMQSFHQIDSLVTGLEQSAEVIAHAVEQQSNASREIVGSIALVDSGSRETASSMIGLRGRAEAARRMAANLSATADDIAHQTEYLRGEIARMVEGVKAV
;
A
#
# COMPACT_ATOMS: atom_id res chain seq x y z
N MET A 1 -12.36 -69.68 11.24
CA MET A 1 -11.11 -70.47 11.35
C MET A 1 -9.84 -69.79 10.77
N LYS A 2 -9.83 -68.49 10.41
CA LYS A 2 -8.59 -67.75 10.01
C LYS A 2 -8.20 -66.60 10.95
N MET A 3 -9.02 -66.29 11.98
CA MET A 3 -8.71 -65.26 12.99
C MET A 3 -8.00 -65.82 14.24
N GLU A 4 -8.14 -67.11 14.55
CA GLU A 4 -7.44 -67.72 15.69
C GLU A 4 -5.94 -67.93 15.44
N SER A 5 -5.50 -68.03 14.18
CA SER A 5 -4.09 -68.22 13.83
C SER A 5 -3.22 -66.95 13.96
N GLY A 6 -3.83 -65.76 14.04
CA GLY A 6 -3.13 -64.49 14.27
C GLY A 6 -2.74 -64.29 15.73
N PHE A 7 -3.66 -64.60 16.65
CA PHE A 7 -3.44 -64.51 18.10
C PHE A 7 -2.37 -65.50 18.60
N ALA A 8 -2.29 -66.70 18.01
CA ALA A 8 -1.26 -67.68 18.32
C ALA A 8 0.16 -67.26 17.90
N ARG A 9 0.29 -66.33 16.94
CA ARG A 9 1.58 -65.81 16.46
C ARG A 9 2.08 -64.67 17.33
N VAL A 10 1.19 -63.77 17.78
CA VAL A 10 1.51 -62.71 18.77
C VAL A 10 1.93 -63.30 20.12
N ARG A 11 1.25 -64.37 20.57
CA ARG A 11 1.60 -65.08 21.81
C ARG A 11 3.00 -65.71 21.78
N ARG A 12 3.49 -66.12 20.59
CA ARG A 12 4.83 -66.68 20.41
C ARG A 12 5.94 -65.62 20.36
N THR A 13 5.65 -64.41 19.89
CA THR A 13 6.62 -63.31 19.88
C THR A 13 6.79 -62.68 21.28
N ALA A 14 5.71 -62.64 22.08
CA ALA A 14 5.74 -62.12 23.46
C ALA A 14 6.64 -62.92 24.41
N VAL A 15 6.76 -64.24 24.22
CA VAL A 15 7.62 -65.12 25.04
C VAL A 15 9.11 -64.91 24.75
N ARG A 16 9.48 -64.37 23.57
CA ARG A 16 10.89 -64.19 23.18
C ARG A 16 11.57 -62.94 23.78
N PHE A 17 10.80 -62.05 24.41
CA PHE A 17 11.28 -60.78 24.99
C PHE A 17 11.26 -60.73 26.52
N GLY A 18 11.13 -61.87 27.22
CA GLY A 18 11.23 -61.89 28.69
C GLY A 18 10.09 -61.15 29.40
N LEU A 19 8.88 -61.18 28.82
CA LEU A 19 7.68 -60.70 29.48
C LEU A 19 7.06 -61.84 30.28
N ASP A 20 7.49 -62.00 31.53
CA ASP A 20 6.70 -62.75 32.50
C ASP A 20 5.29 -62.16 32.51
N GLY A 21 4.26 -63.01 32.53
CA GLY A 21 2.85 -62.63 32.42
C GLY A 21 2.30 -61.73 33.55
N SER A 22 3.17 -61.11 34.36
CA SER A 22 2.83 -60.15 35.40
C SER A 22 2.31 -58.85 34.81
N ILE A 23 1.26 -58.34 35.45
CA ILE A 23 0.62 -57.04 35.18
C ILE A 23 1.66 -55.90 35.14
N LYS A 24 2.73 -55.99 35.93
CA LYS A 24 3.81 -55.00 35.99
C LYS A 24 4.62 -54.91 34.69
N GLY A 25 4.84 -56.04 34.01
CA GLY A 25 5.61 -56.08 32.76
C GLY A 25 4.89 -55.39 31.61
N ARG A 26 3.55 -55.56 31.54
CA ARG A 26 2.71 -54.94 30.51
C ARG A 26 2.54 -53.43 30.74
N LEU A 27 2.38 -53.00 32.00
CA LEU A 27 2.26 -51.58 32.35
C LEU A 27 3.53 -50.79 31.98
N LYS A 28 4.72 -51.36 32.24
CA LYS A 28 6.01 -50.77 31.85
C LYS A 28 6.14 -50.61 30.34
N LEU A 29 5.62 -51.56 29.56
CA LEU A 29 5.68 -51.55 28.10
C LEU A 29 4.75 -50.48 27.48
N ILE A 30 3.57 -50.28 28.07
CA ILE A 30 2.65 -49.20 27.67
C ILE A 30 3.26 -47.83 28.02
N LEU A 31 3.84 -47.69 29.22
CA LEU A 31 4.47 -46.45 29.66
C LEU A 31 5.69 -46.08 28.79
N SER A 32 6.54 -47.06 28.44
CA SER A 32 7.67 -46.84 27.56
C SER A 32 7.26 -46.48 26.13
N ALA A 33 6.18 -47.10 25.62
CA ALA A 33 5.62 -46.74 24.30
C ALA A 33 5.06 -45.30 24.28
N LEU A 34 4.36 -44.87 25.34
CA LEU A 34 3.85 -43.50 25.45
C LEU A 34 4.98 -42.47 25.55
N LEU A 35 6.04 -42.75 26.31
CA LEU A 35 7.22 -41.89 26.41
C LEU A 35 7.97 -41.80 25.06
N ALA A 36 8.07 -42.90 24.31
CA ALA A 36 8.68 -42.88 22.98
C ALA A 36 7.87 -42.03 21.99
N ILE A 37 6.53 -42.13 22.01
CA ILE A 37 5.66 -41.29 21.18
C ILE A 37 5.80 -39.81 21.56
N GLN A 38 5.87 -39.47 22.85
CA GLN A 38 6.10 -38.11 23.31
C GLN A 38 7.45 -37.56 22.84
N ALA A 39 8.53 -38.35 22.91
CA ALA A 39 9.84 -37.93 22.42
C ALA A 39 9.83 -37.63 20.91
N VAL A 40 9.20 -38.49 20.09
CA VAL A 40 9.04 -38.27 18.64
C VAL A 40 8.23 -37.02 18.34
N LEU A 41 7.16 -36.77 19.10
CA LEU A 41 6.30 -35.60 18.93
C LEU A 41 7.07 -34.30 19.23
N VAL A 42 7.85 -34.26 20.31
CA VAL A 42 8.71 -33.11 20.63
C VAL A 42 9.78 -32.88 19.56
N LEU A 43 10.48 -33.93 19.12
CA LEU A 43 11.48 -33.85 18.05
C LEU A 43 10.88 -33.32 16.74
N SER A 44 9.69 -33.82 16.36
CA SER A 44 8.98 -33.36 15.16
C SER A 44 8.58 -31.88 15.26
N LEU A 45 8.11 -31.42 16.42
CA LEU A 45 7.71 -30.04 16.63
C LEU A 45 8.92 -29.10 16.55
N VAL A 46 10.02 -29.44 17.23
CA VAL A 46 11.27 -28.67 17.20
C VAL A 46 11.85 -28.60 15.79
N ALA A 47 11.90 -29.74 15.07
CA ALA A 47 12.37 -29.77 13.69
C ALA A 47 11.51 -28.89 12.76
N SER A 48 10.19 -28.92 12.94
CA SER A 48 9.26 -28.06 12.18
C SER A 48 9.49 -26.58 12.47
N THR A 49 9.68 -26.19 13.74
CA THR A 49 9.97 -24.80 14.13
C THR A 49 11.28 -24.32 13.53
N VAL A 50 12.36 -25.11 13.64
CA VAL A 50 13.68 -24.77 13.07
C VAL A 50 13.62 -24.64 11.55
N ALA A 51 12.96 -25.57 10.87
CA ALA A 51 12.79 -25.52 9.41
C ALA A 51 11.98 -24.29 8.98
N THR A 52 10.91 -23.96 9.71
CA THR A 52 10.09 -22.77 9.43
C THR A 52 10.90 -21.49 9.64
N GLN A 53 11.66 -21.41 10.73
CA GLN A 53 12.47 -20.23 11.03
C GLN A 53 13.58 -20.02 9.99
N SER A 54 14.27 -21.08 9.58
CA SER A 54 15.27 -21.01 8.50
C SER A 54 14.64 -20.61 7.17
N ALA A 55 13.45 -21.11 6.85
CA ALA A 55 12.79 -20.78 5.60
C ALA A 55 12.27 -19.33 5.57
N VAL A 56 11.80 -18.82 6.70
CA VAL A 56 11.39 -17.41 6.84
C VAL A 56 12.59 -16.48 6.66
N SER A 57 13.75 -16.79 7.25
CA SER A 57 14.96 -15.98 7.03
C SER A 57 15.40 -15.99 5.57
N THR A 58 15.41 -17.16 4.92
CA THR A 58 15.73 -17.25 3.48
C THR A 58 14.74 -16.46 2.62
N LEU A 59 13.44 -16.47 2.92
CA LEU A 59 12.45 -15.68 2.19
C LEU A 59 12.66 -14.16 2.39
N LEU A 60 13.02 -13.73 3.60
CA LEU A 60 13.30 -12.34 3.88
C LEU A 60 14.56 -11.86 3.15
N ASP A 61 15.67 -12.57 3.34
CA ASP A 61 17.00 -12.14 2.90
C ASP A 61 17.23 -12.38 1.40
N ASP A 62 16.69 -13.47 0.83
CA ASP A 62 16.98 -13.85 -0.56
C ASP A 62 15.85 -13.51 -1.54
N ARG A 63 14.67 -13.07 -1.06
CA ARG A 63 13.53 -12.75 -1.94
C ARG A 63 12.92 -11.39 -1.66
N ILE A 64 12.46 -11.14 -0.44
CA ILE A 64 11.73 -9.91 -0.10
C ILE A 64 12.66 -8.69 -0.15
N GLN A 65 13.82 -8.78 0.50
CA GLN A 65 14.79 -7.68 0.54
C GLN A 65 15.35 -7.35 -0.86
N PRO A 66 15.82 -8.31 -1.67
CA PRO A 66 16.26 -8.03 -3.03
C PRO A 66 15.16 -7.47 -3.93
N MET A 67 13.91 -7.92 -3.76
CA MET A 67 12.77 -7.37 -4.47
C MET A 67 12.53 -5.91 -4.10
N SER A 68 12.60 -5.57 -2.82
CA SER A 68 12.50 -4.20 -2.32
C SER A 68 13.63 -3.33 -2.89
N ASP A 69 14.86 -3.82 -2.91
CA ASP A 69 16.01 -3.08 -3.43
C ASP A 69 15.90 -2.84 -4.95
N VAL A 70 15.49 -3.83 -5.75
CA VAL A 70 15.25 -3.65 -7.20
C VAL A 70 14.10 -2.68 -7.46
N GLN A 71 13.07 -2.69 -6.63
CA GLN A 71 11.99 -1.70 -6.71
C GLN A 71 12.47 -0.29 -6.39
N ALA A 72 13.30 -0.13 -5.36
CA ALA A 72 13.88 1.17 -5.00
C ALA A 72 14.73 1.75 -6.14
N VAL A 73 15.48 0.91 -6.87
CA VAL A 73 16.23 1.32 -8.08
C VAL A 73 15.28 1.89 -9.13
N SER A 74 14.24 1.15 -9.50
CA SER A 74 13.27 1.61 -10.49
C SER A 74 12.53 2.88 -10.03
N ASN A 75 12.22 3.00 -8.73
CA ASN A 75 11.55 4.16 -8.16
C ASN A 75 12.42 5.41 -8.21
N GLY A 76 13.72 5.31 -7.90
CA GLY A 76 14.61 6.47 -7.93
C GLY A 76 14.76 7.06 -9.34
N TYR A 77 14.82 6.23 -10.39
CA TYR A 77 14.85 6.73 -11.78
C TYR A 77 13.49 7.25 -12.27
N ALA A 78 12.38 6.64 -11.83
CA ALA A 78 11.04 7.17 -12.09
C ALA A 78 10.83 8.53 -11.39
N GLU A 79 11.37 8.69 -10.18
CA GLU A 79 11.35 9.95 -9.45
C GLU A 79 12.23 11.01 -10.12
N ALA A 80 13.42 10.65 -10.61
CA ALA A 80 14.27 11.54 -11.40
C ALA A 80 13.53 12.07 -12.65
N LEU A 81 12.79 11.20 -13.34
CA LEU A 81 11.94 11.55 -14.47
C LEU A 81 10.78 12.49 -14.07
N ALA A 82 10.11 12.20 -12.95
CA ALA A 82 9.05 13.05 -12.40
C ALA A 82 9.59 14.43 -12.01
N ILE A 83 10.78 14.51 -11.42
CA ILE A 83 11.46 15.77 -11.09
C ILE A 83 11.81 16.54 -12.37
N ALA A 84 12.34 15.86 -13.39
CA ALA A 84 12.63 16.47 -14.69
C ALA A 84 11.38 17.11 -15.30
N ASN A 85 10.24 16.41 -15.22
CA ASN A 85 8.94 16.91 -15.63
C ASN A 85 8.47 18.14 -14.82
N LYS A 86 8.67 18.16 -13.49
CA LYS A 86 8.34 19.31 -12.64
C LYS A 86 9.19 20.53 -12.96
N VAL A 87 10.48 20.34 -13.25
CA VAL A 87 11.35 21.45 -13.67
C VAL A 87 10.95 21.96 -15.04
N ARG A 88 10.66 21.05 -15.98
CA ARG A 88 10.15 21.38 -17.32
C ARG A 88 8.86 22.20 -17.26
N SER A 89 7.92 21.83 -16.39
CA SER A 89 6.62 22.51 -16.28
C SER A 89 6.68 23.81 -15.45
N GLY A 90 7.87 24.22 -14.98
CA GLY A 90 8.04 25.42 -14.15
C GLY A 90 7.60 25.26 -12.69
N ASN A 91 7.16 24.06 -12.28
CA ASN A 91 6.71 23.76 -10.91
C ASN A 91 7.87 23.54 -9.92
N MET A 92 9.11 23.49 -10.41
CA MET A 92 10.32 23.35 -9.59
C MET A 92 11.47 24.12 -10.24
N SER A 93 12.30 24.80 -9.44
CA SER A 93 13.48 25.48 -9.96
C SER A 93 14.54 24.48 -10.42
N ALA A 94 15.35 24.84 -11.42
CA ALA A 94 16.43 23.98 -11.90
C ALA A 94 17.44 23.63 -10.79
N ALA A 95 17.74 24.57 -9.89
CA ALA A 95 18.62 24.33 -8.74
C ALA A 95 18.04 23.30 -7.75
N SER A 96 16.74 23.40 -7.44
CA SER A 96 16.06 22.41 -6.59
C SER A 96 15.95 21.05 -7.29
N GLY A 97 15.70 21.06 -8.60
CA GLY A 97 15.63 19.86 -9.43
C GLY A 97 16.96 19.09 -9.47
N VAL A 98 18.10 19.78 -9.56
CA VAL A 98 19.42 19.14 -9.47
C VAL A 98 19.58 18.38 -8.15
N GLY A 99 19.30 19.03 -7.01
CA GLY A 99 19.42 18.39 -5.70
C GLY A 99 18.49 17.17 -5.56
N ALA A 100 17.25 17.31 -6.02
CA ALA A 100 16.26 16.24 -5.93
C ALA A 100 16.59 15.05 -6.86
N VAL A 101 17.01 15.30 -8.10
CA VAL A 101 17.44 14.22 -9.03
C VAL A 101 18.64 13.48 -8.45
N GLN A 102 19.63 14.21 -7.93
CA GLN A 102 20.82 13.59 -7.35
C GLN A 102 20.50 12.75 -6.11
N ALA A 103 19.58 13.21 -5.26
CA ALA A 103 19.13 12.44 -4.10
C ALA A 103 18.41 11.15 -4.52
N ALA A 104 17.50 11.23 -5.49
CA ALA A 104 16.76 10.08 -5.99
C ALA A 104 17.70 9.04 -6.65
N THR A 105 18.67 9.48 -7.44
CA THR A 105 19.66 8.57 -8.05
C THR A 105 20.61 7.97 -7.00
N ALA A 106 20.98 8.72 -5.97
CA ALA A 106 21.86 8.22 -4.91
C ALA A 106 21.20 7.09 -4.09
N GLU A 107 19.90 7.21 -3.79
CA GLU A 107 19.17 6.11 -3.13
C GLU A 107 19.03 4.90 -4.05
N ALA A 108 18.76 5.12 -5.35
CA ALA A 108 18.75 4.03 -6.33
C ALA A 108 20.10 3.30 -6.40
N ASP A 109 21.21 4.03 -6.32
CA ASP A 109 22.54 3.45 -6.31
C ASP A 109 22.82 2.67 -5.03
N ALA A 110 22.43 3.21 -3.87
CA ALA A 110 22.55 2.52 -2.58
C ALA A 110 21.73 1.21 -2.57
N ALA A 111 20.49 1.26 -3.07
CA ALA A 111 19.64 0.09 -3.22
C ALA A 111 20.24 -0.94 -4.17
N TRP A 112 20.84 -0.50 -5.29
CA TRP A 112 21.54 -1.42 -6.19
C TRP A 112 22.72 -2.11 -5.50
N GLN A 113 23.51 -1.40 -4.70
CA GLN A 113 24.62 -2.01 -3.96
C GLN A 113 24.14 -3.05 -2.95
N ARG A 114 23.04 -2.76 -2.22
CA ARG A 114 22.39 -3.74 -1.33
C ARG A 114 21.93 -4.97 -2.10
N PHE A 115 21.25 -4.77 -3.23
CA PHE A 115 20.84 -5.85 -4.12
C PHE A 115 22.03 -6.71 -4.60
N ARG A 116 23.14 -6.09 -5.02
CA ARG A 116 24.34 -6.81 -5.50
C ARG A 116 25.07 -7.57 -4.41
N SER A 117 24.90 -7.17 -3.15
CA SER A 117 25.44 -7.89 -2.00
C SER A 117 24.64 -9.16 -1.63
N SER A 118 23.44 -9.35 -2.20
CA SER A 118 22.63 -10.57 -2.03
C SER A 118 23.17 -11.75 -2.84
N ASP A 119 22.92 -12.98 -2.37
CA ASP A 119 23.42 -14.24 -2.96
C ASP A 119 22.73 -14.65 -4.29
N LEU A 120 22.04 -13.74 -4.96
CA LEU A 120 21.30 -14.01 -6.21
C LEU A 120 22.20 -14.16 -7.45
N GLY A 121 23.52 -13.97 -7.30
CA GLY A 121 24.48 -13.76 -8.38
C GLY A 121 24.65 -14.91 -9.37
N THR A 122 24.30 -16.16 -9.00
CA THR A 122 24.47 -17.32 -9.89
C THR A 122 23.19 -17.76 -10.59
N ARG A 123 22.02 -17.65 -9.95
CA ARG A 123 20.75 -18.13 -10.53
C ARG A 123 20.12 -17.16 -11.53
N ARG A 124 20.41 -15.86 -11.39
CA ARG A 124 19.76 -14.78 -12.15
C ARG A 124 20.76 -13.83 -12.82
N ALA A 125 21.96 -14.31 -13.13
CA ALA A 125 23.02 -13.52 -13.74
C ALA A 125 22.57 -12.80 -15.03
N GLY A 126 21.72 -13.44 -15.84
CA GLY A 126 21.18 -12.85 -17.06
C GLY A 126 20.27 -11.65 -16.81
N ASP A 127 19.37 -11.72 -15.83
CA ASP A 127 18.45 -10.63 -15.50
C ASP A 127 19.19 -9.46 -14.86
N ILE A 128 20.15 -9.77 -13.97
CA ILE A 128 21.03 -8.78 -13.35
C ILE A 128 21.82 -8.04 -14.43
N ALA A 129 22.40 -8.75 -15.40
CA ALA A 129 23.14 -8.12 -16.50
C ALA A 129 22.25 -7.21 -17.38
N ARG A 130 20.99 -7.57 -17.62
CA ARG A 130 20.03 -6.70 -18.34
C ARG A 130 19.75 -5.41 -17.57
N ILE A 131 19.52 -5.51 -16.25
CA ILE A 131 19.30 -4.34 -15.40
C ILE A 131 20.56 -3.48 -15.29
N GLU A 132 21.76 -4.09 -15.17
CA GLU A 132 23.02 -3.34 -15.16
C GLU A 132 23.23 -2.53 -16.43
N LEU A 133 22.96 -3.12 -17.59
CA LEU A 133 23.06 -2.43 -18.88
C LEU A 133 22.08 -1.26 -18.96
N ALA A 134 20.81 -1.49 -18.63
CA ALA A 134 19.78 -0.45 -18.66
C ALA A 134 20.05 0.66 -17.64
N ARG A 135 20.52 0.31 -16.43
CA ARG A 135 20.89 1.28 -15.40
C ARG A 135 22.07 2.13 -15.83
N ALA A 136 23.10 1.56 -16.46
CA ALA A 136 24.23 2.33 -16.95
C ALA A 136 23.81 3.37 -18.02
N GLU A 137 22.81 3.06 -18.84
CA GLU A 137 22.24 4.01 -19.81
C GLU A 137 21.39 5.09 -19.14
N ALA A 138 20.54 4.71 -18.18
CA ALA A 138 19.74 5.62 -17.38
C ALA A 138 20.62 6.58 -16.57
N GLU A 139 21.71 6.10 -15.97
CA GLU A 139 22.67 6.88 -15.19
C GLU A 139 23.37 7.93 -16.05
N ARG A 140 23.89 7.53 -17.23
CA ARG A 140 24.51 8.48 -18.18
C ARG A 140 23.53 9.56 -18.62
N THR A 141 22.28 9.19 -18.88
CA THR A 141 21.25 10.12 -19.37
C THR A 141 20.78 11.05 -18.24
N THR A 142 20.65 10.54 -17.03
CA THR A 142 20.30 11.35 -15.84
C THR A 142 21.45 12.29 -15.44
N ALA A 143 22.70 11.88 -15.63
CA ALA A 143 23.85 12.79 -15.46
C ALA A 143 23.82 13.94 -16.48
N ARG A 144 23.42 13.69 -17.73
CA ARG A 144 23.21 14.74 -18.74
C ARG A 144 22.06 15.66 -18.36
N LEU A 145 20.95 15.15 -17.82
CA LEU A 145 19.86 15.95 -17.26
C LEU A 145 20.41 16.91 -16.19
N VAL A 146 21.14 16.40 -15.21
CA VAL A 146 21.73 17.22 -14.13
C VAL A 146 22.65 18.31 -14.70
N ALA A 147 23.48 17.99 -15.71
CA ALA A 147 24.33 18.97 -16.38
C ALA A 147 23.53 20.06 -17.13
N MET A 148 22.43 19.69 -17.80
CA MET A 148 21.52 20.64 -18.45
C MET A 148 20.87 21.58 -17.43
N LEU A 149 20.37 21.03 -16.32
CA LEU A 149 19.74 21.81 -15.26
C LEU A 149 20.73 22.78 -14.59
N ARG A 150 21.98 22.35 -14.33
CA ARG A 150 23.03 23.22 -13.76
C ARG A 150 23.46 24.34 -14.69
N SER A 151 23.51 24.08 -16.00
CA SER A 151 23.92 25.07 -17.01
C SER A 151 22.81 26.04 -17.40
N GLY A 152 21.59 25.86 -16.88
CA GLY A 152 20.43 26.71 -17.21
C GLY A 152 19.94 26.57 -18.65
N ARG A 153 20.36 25.51 -19.38
CA ARG A 153 19.97 25.26 -20.77
C ARG A 153 18.63 24.53 -20.83
N ILE A 154 17.56 25.22 -20.42
CA ILE A 154 16.21 24.65 -20.26
C ILE A 154 15.44 24.61 -21.60
N GLU A 155 15.90 25.35 -22.62
CA GLU A 155 15.26 25.45 -23.94
C GLU A 155 15.04 24.08 -24.62
N ASN A 156 15.96 23.14 -24.43
CA ASN A 156 15.89 21.78 -24.98
C ASN A 156 15.42 20.73 -23.96
N LEU A 157 15.01 21.15 -22.75
CA LEU A 157 14.63 20.22 -21.68
C LEU A 157 13.37 19.44 -22.05
N ASP A 158 12.41 20.06 -22.74
CA ASP A 158 11.18 19.38 -23.16
C ASP A 158 11.45 18.20 -24.11
N PHE A 159 12.25 18.44 -25.15
CA PHE A 159 12.69 17.38 -26.08
C PHE A 159 13.52 16.31 -25.35
N PHE A 160 14.45 16.72 -24.48
CA PHE A 160 15.31 15.80 -23.76
C PHE A 160 14.53 14.88 -22.80
N VAL A 161 13.57 15.46 -22.06
CA VAL A 161 12.73 14.70 -21.12
C VAL A 161 11.82 13.77 -21.89
N SER A 162 11.10 14.27 -22.91
CA SER A 162 10.08 13.50 -23.64
C SER A 162 10.64 12.41 -24.57
N GLY A 163 11.94 12.46 -24.90
CA GLY A 163 12.59 11.47 -25.76
C GLY A 163 13.74 10.74 -25.06
N PRO A 164 14.97 11.29 -25.10
CA PRO A 164 16.17 10.63 -24.57
C PRO A 164 16.04 10.09 -23.14
N LEU A 165 15.42 10.84 -22.22
CA LEU A 165 15.30 10.43 -20.83
C LEU A 165 14.31 9.26 -20.64
N TYR A 166 13.13 9.32 -21.25
CA TYR A 166 12.18 8.18 -21.26
C TYR A 166 12.82 6.94 -21.89
N ALA A 167 13.45 7.10 -23.06
CA ALA A 167 14.08 5.98 -23.79
C ALA A 167 15.18 5.28 -22.97
N ALA A 168 15.88 6.02 -22.10
CA ALA A 168 16.91 5.46 -21.22
C ALA A 168 16.35 4.82 -19.93
N VAL A 169 15.24 5.35 -19.39
CA VAL A 169 14.66 4.90 -18.11
C VAL A 169 13.68 3.73 -18.30
N ASP A 170 12.94 3.70 -19.41
CA ASP A 170 11.91 2.67 -19.65
C ASP A 170 12.46 1.23 -19.67
N PRO A 171 13.60 0.92 -20.33
CA PRO A 171 14.18 -0.42 -20.30
C PRO A 171 14.60 -0.86 -18.88
N LEU A 172 15.05 0.09 -18.06
CA LEU A 172 15.36 -0.17 -16.64
C LEU A 172 14.09 -0.52 -15.87
N MET A 173 13.03 0.28 -16.01
CA MET A 173 11.76 0.00 -15.34
C MET A 173 11.15 -1.34 -15.77
N ALA A 174 11.24 -1.67 -17.06
CA ALA A 174 10.76 -2.95 -17.59
C ALA A 174 11.55 -4.14 -17.02
N SER A 175 12.88 -4.10 -17.14
CA SER A 175 13.75 -5.18 -16.65
C SER A 175 13.68 -5.36 -15.12
N SER A 176 13.56 -4.27 -14.35
CA SER A 176 13.31 -4.31 -12.91
C SER A 176 11.93 -4.92 -12.58
N ARG A 177 10.89 -4.57 -13.33
CA ARG A 177 9.53 -5.13 -13.13
C ARG A 177 9.49 -6.63 -13.41
N ASP A 178 10.16 -7.08 -14.47
CA ASP A 178 10.25 -8.50 -14.83
C ASP A 178 10.94 -9.30 -13.72
N LEU A 179 12.13 -8.84 -13.27
CA LEU A 179 12.85 -9.49 -12.18
C LEU A 179 12.04 -9.52 -10.87
N VAL A 180 11.37 -8.42 -10.51
CA VAL A 180 10.47 -8.36 -9.34
C VAL A 180 9.32 -9.34 -9.50
N GLY A 181 8.73 -9.45 -10.69
CA GLY A 181 7.66 -10.40 -11.00
C GLY A 181 8.12 -11.85 -10.81
N GLU A 182 9.31 -12.18 -11.28
CA GLU A 182 9.88 -13.51 -11.12
C GLU A 182 10.25 -13.82 -9.66
N LEU A 183 10.86 -12.87 -8.93
CA LEU A 183 11.13 -13.02 -7.50
C LEU A 183 9.84 -13.23 -6.68
N ARG A 184 8.73 -12.57 -7.07
CA ARG A 184 7.41 -12.79 -6.46
C ARG A 184 6.88 -14.19 -6.76
N ALA A 185 7.05 -14.67 -7.99
CA ALA A 185 6.62 -16.02 -8.38
C ALA A 185 7.38 -17.10 -7.60
N ASP A 186 8.69 -16.93 -7.44
CA ASP A 186 9.55 -17.82 -6.64
C ASP A 186 9.13 -17.82 -5.16
N ALA A 187 8.97 -16.62 -4.57
CA ALA A 187 8.54 -16.49 -3.18
C ALA A 187 7.15 -17.10 -2.94
N ALA A 188 6.23 -16.97 -3.90
CA ALA A 188 4.91 -17.58 -3.82
C ALA A 188 4.98 -19.12 -3.95
N HIS A 189 5.88 -19.65 -4.79
CA HIS A 189 6.07 -21.09 -4.93
C HIS A 189 6.67 -21.70 -3.66
N GLU A 190 7.76 -21.13 -3.14
CA GLU A 190 8.39 -21.54 -1.88
C GLU A 190 7.42 -21.39 -0.70
N GLY A 191 6.68 -20.28 -0.62
CA GLY A 191 5.67 -20.05 0.40
C GLY A 191 4.55 -21.09 0.41
N ARG A 192 4.14 -21.61 -0.76
CA ARG A 192 3.18 -22.73 -0.84
C ARG A 192 3.77 -24.02 -0.29
N LEU A 193 5.01 -24.35 -0.66
CA LEU A 193 5.69 -25.55 -0.16
C LEU A 193 5.81 -25.52 1.38
N LEU A 194 6.13 -24.35 1.95
CA LEU A 194 6.20 -24.18 3.41
C LEU A 194 4.84 -24.36 4.09
N LYS A 195 3.77 -23.79 3.53
CA LYS A 195 2.40 -23.98 4.07
C LYS A 195 2.01 -25.46 4.09
N TRP A 196 2.28 -26.19 3.01
CA TRP A 196 1.99 -27.62 2.95
C TRP A 196 2.87 -28.43 3.91
N GLY A 197 4.16 -28.11 4.02
CA GLY A 197 5.07 -28.74 4.99
C GLY A 197 4.62 -28.53 6.44
N PHE A 198 4.18 -27.31 6.77
CA PHE A 198 3.64 -26.99 8.09
C PHE A 198 2.35 -27.78 8.38
N LEU A 199 1.38 -27.77 7.46
CA LEU A 199 0.13 -28.54 7.61
C LEU A 199 0.39 -30.04 7.76
N PHE A 200 1.33 -30.59 7.00
CA PHE A 200 1.71 -32.00 7.07
C PHE A 200 2.34 -32.35 8.43
N ALA A 201 3.23 -31.51 8.96
CA ALA A 201 3.82 -31.70 10.29
C ALA A 201 2.75 -31.69 11.40
N TRP A 202 1.78 -30.77 11.33
CA TRP A 202 0.67 -30.72 12.27
C TRP A 202 -0.28 -31.91 12.15
N ALA A 203 -0.53 -32.41 10.94
CA ALA A 203 -1.32 -33.62 10.73
C ALA A 203 -0.64 -34.86 11.37
N ILE A 204 0.69 -34.99 11.26
CA ILE A 204 1.45 -36.05 11.93
C ILE A 204 1.38 -35.90 13.45
N ALA A 205 1.54 -34.69 13.99
CA ALA A 205 1.44 -34.43 15.43
C ALA A 205 0.04 -34.80 15.97
N LEU A 206 -1.03 -34.46 15.25
CA LEU A 206 -2.40 -34.84 15.59
C LEU A 206 -2.57 -36.37 15.57
N LEU A 207 -2.08 -37.04 14.52
CA LEU A 207 -2.14 -38.50 14.40
C LEU A 207 -1.42 -39.21 15.57
N LEU A 208 -0.20 -38.76 15.91
CA LEU A 208 0.57 -39.32 17.04
C LEU A 208 -0.14 -39.11 18.37
N THR A 209 -0.79 -37.96 18.56
CA THR A 209 -1.59 -37.66 19.75
C THR A 209 -2.80 -38.59 19.86
N LEU A 210 -3.52 -38.82 18.76
CA LEU A 210 -4.65 -39.75 18.72
C LEU A 210 -4.21 -41.20 18.98
N ILE A 211 -3.06 -41.63 18.45
CA ILE A 211 -2.47 -42.95 18.71
C ILE A 211 -2.11 -43.08 20.21
N ALA A 212 -1.51 -42.06 20.82
CA ALA A 212 -1.19 -42.05 22.25
C ALA A 212 -2.45 -42.15 23.12
N LEU A 213 -3.51 -41.39 22.80
CA LEU A 213 -4.81 -41.48 23.49
C LEU A 213 -5.45 -42.85 23.34
N TRP A 214 -5.37 -43.46 22.15
CA TRP A 214 -5.89 -44.80 21.89
C TRP A 214 -5.13 -45.88 22.66
N ILE A 215 -3.79 -45.83 22.69
CA ILE A 215 -2.94 -46.74 23.47
C ILE A 215 -3.23 -46.58 24.97
N GLY A 216 -3.38 -45.34 25.45
CA GLY A 216 -3.74 -45.06 26.84
C GLY A 216 -5.11 -45.64 27.22
N PHE A 217 -6.14 -45.40 26.40
CA PHE A 217 -7.49 -45.92 26.61
C PHE A 217 -7.53 -47.46 26.60
N TRP A 218 -6.84 -48.09 25.63
CA TRP A 218 -6.77 -49.54 25.53
C TRP A 218 -5.97 -50.18 26.68
N GLY A 219 -4.91 -49.51 27.14
CA GLY A 219 -4.12 -49.91 28.31
C GLY A 219 -4.92 -49.90 29.61
N VAL A 220 -5.71 -48.87 29.85
CA VAL A 220 -6.59 -48.77 31.04
C VAL A 220 -7.68 -49.86 31.01
N LYS A 221 -8.30 -50.09 29.84
CA LYS A 221 -9.36 -51.10 29.68
C LYS A 221 -8.87 -52.53 29.93
N THR A 222 -7.68 -52.87 29.45
CA THR A 222 -7.08 -54.21 29.63
C THR A 222 -6.65 -54.44 31.08
N ALA A 223 -5.98 -53.47 31.71
CA ALA A 223 -5.56 -53.55 33.10
C ALA A 223 -6.73 -53.73 34.09
N THR A 224 -7.87 -53.08 33.83
CA THR A 224 -9.06 -53.17 34.70
C THR A 224 -9.81 -54.51 34.55
N SER A 225 -9.87 -55.07 33.35
CA SER A 225 -10.59 -56.34 33.08
C SER A 225 -9.89 -57.60 33.59
N GLU A 226 -8.56 -57.61 33.73
CA GLU A 226 -7.79 -58.80 34.17
C GLU A 226 -7.61 -58.88 35.70
N ILE A 227 -7.84 -57.78 36.42
CA ILE A 227 -7.63 -57.69 37.88
C ILE A 227 -8.94 -57.92 38.65
N ASN A 228 -10.06 -57.36 38.18
CA ASN A 228 -11.30 -57.34 38.95
C ASN A 228 -11.97 -58.72 39.09
N GLY A 229 -12.01 -59.53 38.02
CA GLY A 229 -12.68 -60.85 38.07
C GLY A 229 -12.02 -61.87 39.04
N PRO A 230 -10.69 -62.13 38.94
CA PRO A 230 -10.02 -63.09 39.82
C PRO A 230 -9.98 -62.68 41.30
N LEU A 231 -9.96 -61.37 41.60
CA LEU A 231 -10.05 -60.87 42.98
C LEU A 231 -11.45 -61.06 43.58
N GLU A 232 -12.50 -60.95 42.77
CA GLU A 232 -13.87 -61.27 43.17
C GLU A 232 -14.03 -62.77 43.50
N ASP A 233 -13.43 -63.65 42.70
CA ASP A 233 -13.46 -65.12 42.90
C ASP A 233 -12.71 -65.55 44.17
N ILE A 234 -11.54 -64.97 44.45
CA ILE A 234 -10.79 -65.24 45.70
C ILE A 234 -11.52 -64.66 46.92
N ALA A 235 -12.14 -63.49 46.80
CA ALA A 235 -12.94 -62.88 47.86
C ALA A 235 -14.23 -63.66 48.16
N ALA A 236 -14.82 -64.31 47.15
CA ALA A 236 -15.96 -65.20 47.31
C ALA A 236 -15.54 -66.52 48.00
N ALA A 237 -14.45 -67.15 47.55
CA ALA A 237 -13.91 -68.37 48.17
C ALA A 237 -13.50 -68.18 49.63
N THR A 238 -12.89 -67.03 49.97
CA THR A 238 -12.47 -66.69 51.34
C THR A 238 -13.68 -66.55 52.28
N ARG A 239 -14.77 -65.91 51.83
CA ARG A 239 -16.02 -65.80 52.61
C ARG A 239 -16.69 -67.15 52.81
N GLN A 240 -16.65 -68.02 51.82
CA GLN A 240 -17.26 -69.35 51.90
C GLN A 240 -16.48 -70.29 52.84
N ILE A 241 -15.15 -70.20 52.87
CA ILE A 241 -14.28 -70.94 53.82
C ILE A 241 -14.58 -70.56 55.27
N GLY A 242 -14.86 -69.28 55.56
CA GLY A 242 -15.23 -68.80 56.89
C GLY A 242 -16.58 -69.30 57.39
N LEU A 243 -17.51 -69.65 56.50
CA LEU A 243 -18.89 -70.05 56.85
C LEU A 243 -19.10 -71.57 56.89
N THR A 244 -18.41 -72.36 56.05
CA THR A 244 -18.71 -73.79 55.87
C THR A 244 -17.73 -74.74 56.55
N GLY A 245 -16.69 -74.23 57.22
CA GLY A 245 -15.82 -75.08 58.04
C GLY A 245 -14.97 -76.08 57.25
N GLY A 246 -14.43 -75.68 56.10
CA GLY A 246 -13.14 -76.22 55.63
C GLY A 246 -13.10 -77.03 54.33
N SER A 247 -14.09 -77.00 53.44
CA SER A 247 -14.01 -77.79 52.18
C SER A 247 -14.44 -77.05 50.91
N VAL A 248 -13.99 -75.80 50.72
CA VAL A 248 -14.18 -75.05 49.47
C VAL A 248 -12.88 -75.05 48.66
N ALA A 249 -12.97 -75.33 47.36
CA ALA A 249 -11.83 -75.26 46.44
C ALA A 249 -11.42 -73.80 46.23
N ILE A 250 -10.15 -73.46 46.48
CA ILE A 250 -9.62 -72.10 46.27
C ILE A 250 -9.30 -71.93 44.78
N PRO A 251 -10.00 -71.04 44.04
CA PRO A 251 -9.70 -70.78 42.64
C PRO A 251 -8.31 -70.16 42.49
N GLY A 252 -7.56 -70.55 41.44
CA GLY A 252 -6.32 -69.87 41.06
C GLY A 252 -5.02 -70.38 41.69
N LEU A 253 -5.01 -71.54 42.37
CA LEU A 253 -3.83 -72.18 42.98
C LEU A 253 -2.65 -72.42 42.01
N GLU A 254 -2.94 -72.69 40.74
CA GLU A 254 -1.94 -72.98 39.70
C GLU A 254 -1.36 -71.71 39.04
N ARG A 255 -1.87 -70.53 39.39
CA ARG A 255 -1.40 -69.26 38.81
C ARG A 255 -0.02 -68.90 39.35
N ARG A 256 0.86 -68.44 38.47
CA ARG A 256 2.25 -68.03 38.79
C ARG A 256 2.41 -66.51 38.93
N ASP A 257 1.30 -65.78 39.07
CA ASP A 257 1.26 -64.33 39.23
C ASP A 257 0.92 -63.93 40.68
N GLU A 258 0.87 -62.63 40.94
CA GLU A 258 0.62 -62.04 42.27
C GLU A 258 -0.73 -62.47 42.87
N ILE A 259 -1.68 -62.90 42.04
CA ILE A 259 -2.99 -63.44 42.46
C ILE A 259 -2.87 -64.91 42.89
N GLY A 260 -2.00 -65.69 42.26
CA GLY A 260 -1.65 -67.04 42.70
C GLY A 260 -0.89 -67.09 44.03
N ASP A 261 -0.11 -66.06 44.35
CA ASP A 261 0.56 -65.94 45.67
C ASP A 261 -0.46 -65.73 46.81
N ILE A 262 -1.53 -64.98 46.56
CA ILE A 262 -2.66 -64.81 47.49
C ILE A 262 -3.44 -66.12 47.67
N ALA A 263 -3.68 -66.87 46.59
CA ALA A 263 -4.34 -68.18 46.65
C ALA A 263 -3.51 -69.24 47.43
N ARG A 264 -2.17 -69.22 47.32
CA ARG A 264 -1.27 -70.08 48.10
C ARG A 264 -1.19 -69.70 49.57
N ALA A 265 -1.22 -68.40 49.90
CA ALA A 265 -1.29 -67.91 51.28
C ALA A 265 -2.60 -68.33 51.97
N LEU A 266 -3.71 -68.39 51.23
CA LEU A 266 -5.00 -68.85 51.73
C LEU A 266 -5.04 -70.37 52.00
N LEU A 267 -4.30 -71.16 51.22
CA LEU A 267 -4.12 -72.61 51.46
C LEU A 267 -3.30 -72.86 52.75
N PHE A 268 -2.26 -72.05 52.99
CA PHE A 268 -1.43 -72.10 54.20
C PHE A 268 -2.20 -71.70 55.47
N ALA A 269 -3.13 -70.74 55.36
CA ALA A 269 -4.02 -70.35 56.46
C ALA A 269 -5.06 -71.43 56.81
N ARG A 270 -5.53 -72.22 55.82
CA ARG A 270 -6.46 -73.34 56.02
C ARG A 270 -5.84 -74.48 56.84
N GLU A 271 -4.58 -74.82 56.60
CA GLU A 271 -3.88 -75.92 57.29
C GLU A 271 -3.57 -75.62 58.76
N ARG A 272 -3.51 -74.34 59.16
CA ARG A 272 -3.22 -73.91 60.54
C ARG A 272 -4.44 -73.81 61.45
N ALA A 273 -5.67 -73.97 60.94
CA ALA A 273 -6.91 -73.74 61.68
C ALA A 273 -7.42 -74.97 62.49
N GLY A 274 -6.72 -76.11 62.45
CA GLY A 274 -7.15 -77.38 63.05
C GLY A 274 -6.81 -77.62 64.53
N GLU A 275 -5.85 -76.89 65.12
CA GLU A 275 -5.32 -77.21 66.46
C GLU A 275 -5.56 -76.14 67.53
N ALA A 276 -6.06 -74.95 67.18
CA ALA A 276 -6.27 -73.84 68.12
C ALA A 276 -7.74 -73.71 68.59
N ARG A 277 -8.43 -74.83 68.80
CA ARG A 277 -9.88 -74.86 69.08
C ARG A 277 -10.30 -75.57 70.38
N ARG A 278 -9.38 -75.95 71.28
CA ARG A 278 -9.78 -76.74 72.45
C ARG A 278 -9.43 -76.25 73.83
N LEU A 279 -8.70 -75.15 74.02
CA LEU A 279 -8.45 -74.66 75.37
C LEU A 279 -8.56 -73.14 75.45
N GLU A 280 -9.58 -72.71 76.18
CA GLU A 280 -9.57 -71.49 76.99
C GLU A 280 -9.67 -70.16 76.25
N GLN A 281 -10.65 -70.12 75.34
CA GLN A 281 -11.39 -68.90 75.04
C GLN A 281 -12.33 -68.43 76.16
N GLU A 282 -12.50 -69.12 77.29
CA GLU A 282 -13.64 -68.80 78.16
C GLU A 282 -13.39 -67.85 79.35
N ALA A 283 -12.15 -67.45 79.67
CA ALA A 283 -11.92 -66.62 80.87
C ALA A 283 -11.38 -65.19 80.65
N LEU A 284 -10.84 -64.83 79.47
CA LEU A 284 -10.20 -63.52 79.26
C LEU A 284 -10.56 -62.78 77.96
N ARG A 285 -11.37 -63.37 77.06
CA ARG A 285 -11.71 -62.74 75.76
C ARG A 285 -12.84 -61.70 75.82
N ILE A 286 -13.79 -61.85 76.75
CA ILE A 286 -14.94 -60.93 76.85
C ILE A 286 -14.50 -59.51 77.29
N GLU A 287 -13.40 -59.35 78.05
CA GLU A 287 -12.95 -58.03 78.50
C GLU A 287 -12.08 -57.27 77.46
N SER A 288 -11.41 -57.98 76.55
CA SER A 288 -10.55 -57.37 75.51
C SER A 288 -11.26 -57.18 74.15
N GLU A 289 -12.27 -57.98 73.83
CA GLU A 289 -13.06 -57.83 72.60
C GLU A 289 -13.95 -56.57 72.60
N LEU A 290 -14.42 -56.12 73.77
CA LEU A 290 -15.16 -54.85 73.88
C LEU A 290 -14.26 -53.61 73.70
N ARG A 291 -13.00 -53.63 74.17
CA ARG A 291 -12.07 -52.49 74.01
C ARG A 291 -11.41 -52.42 72.62
N ALA A 292 -11.22 -53.57 71.95
CA ALA A 292 -10.63 -53.62 70.60
C ALA A 292 -11.65 -53.29 69.49
N ASN A 293 -12.92 -53.68 69.65
CA ASN A 293 -13.98 -53.38 68.68
C ASN A 293 -14.30 -51.88 68.65
N ASP A 294 -14.37 -51.21 69.80
CA ASP A 294 -14.58 -49.76 69.88
C ASP A 294 -13.40 -48.99 69.26
N ALA A 295 -12.15 -49.39 69.52
CA ALA A 295 -10.95 -48.72 68.99
C ALA A 295 -10.74 -48.93 67.47
N GLU A 296 -11.15 -50.09 66.92
CA GLU A 296 -11.07 -50.37 65.48
C GLU A 296 -12.22 -49.72 64.69
N MET A 297 -13.43 -49.68 65.28
CA MET A 297 -14.56 -48.93 64.72
C MET A 297 -14.30 -47.42 64.72
N LEU A 298 -13.71 -46.87 65.79
CA LEU A 298 -13.27 -45.46 65.85
C LEU A 298 -12.19 -45.17 64.81
N ARG A 299 -11.13 -45.99 64.70
CA ARG A 299 -10.06 -45.80 63.70
C ARG A 299 -10.52 -45.99 62.24
N SER A 300 -11.53 -46.82 62.00
CA SER A 300 -12.15 -46.98 60.67
C SER A 300 -13.05 -45.80 60.33
N LYS A 301 -13.78 -45.25 61.31
CA LYS A 301 -14.55 -44.02 61.15
C LYS A 301 -13.62 -42.82 60.94
N ASP A 302 -12.54 -42.71 61.70
CA ASP A 302 -11.53 -41.64 61.57
C ASP A 302 -10.81 -41.69 60.22
N ARG A 303 -10.45 -42.89 59.72
CA ARG A 303 -9.84 -43.02 58.38
C ARG A 303 -10.80 -42.64 57.27
N ARG A 304 -12.06 -43.06 57.36
CA ARG A 304 -13.08 -42.74 56.36
C ARG A 304 -13.47 -41.26 56.40
N ALA A 305 -13.51 -40.66 57.60
CA ALA A 305 -13.67 -39.22 57.78
C ALA A 305 -12.48 -38.47 57.16
N ALA A 306 -11.23 -38.88 57.43
CA ALA A 306 -10.04 -38.25 56.85
C ALA A 306 -9.97 -38.38 55.32
N GLU A 307 -10.39 -39.51 54.74
CA GLU A 307 -10.48 -39.70 53.29
C GLU A 307 -11.57 -38.82 52.66
N LEU A 308 -12.74 -38.72 53.30
CA LEU A 308 -13.82 -37.82 52.87
C LEU A 308 -13.38 -36.35 52.97
N ASP A 309 -12.76 -35.94 54.08
CA ASP A 309 -12.20 -34.60 54.25
C ASP A 309 -11.18 -34.27 53.16
N ALA A 310 -10.30 -35.21 52.83
CA ALA A 310 -9.31 -35.01 51.77
C ALA A 310 -9.93 -34.96 50.37
N LEU A 311 -11.05 -35.64 50.12
CA LEU A 311 -11.81 -35.53 48.86
C LEU A 311 -12.56 -34.20 48.78
N PHE A 312 -13.22 -33.78 49.86
CA PHE A 312 -13.93 -32.51 49.93
C PHE A 312 -12.97 -31.31 49.84
N ALA A 313 -11.81 -31.37 50.48
CA ALA A 313 -10.79 -30.33 50.37
C ALA A 313 -10.26 -30.17 48.92
N ARG A 314 -10.08 -31.29 48.20
CA ARG A 314 -9.72 -31.25 46.77
C ARG A 314 -10.84 -30.70 45.89
N PHE A 315 -12.07 -31.14 46.14
CA PHE A 315 -13.25 -30.62 45.43
C PHE A 315 -13.42 -29.11 45.67
N GLU A 316 -13.30 -28.65 46.91
CA GLU A 316 -13.35 -27.23 47.28
C GLU A 316 -12.26 -26.44 46.55
N GLN A 317 -11.03 -26.95 46.51
CA GLN A 317 -9.92 -26.31 45.80
C GLN A 317 -10.15 -26.25 44.27
N ASP A 318 -10.64 -27.33 43.68
CA ASP A 318 -10.90 -27.41 42.24
C ASP A 318 -12.02 -26.48 41.82
N ILE A 319 -13.13 -26.43 42.57
CA ILE A 319 -14.21 -25.49 42.24
C ILE A 319 -13.80 -24.05 42.55
N ALA A 320 -13.10 -23.78 43.65
CA ALA A 320 -12.58 -22.44 43.94
C ALA A 320 -11.71 -21.92 42.78
N ARG A 321 -10.89 -22.78 42.16
CA ARG A 321 -10.11 -22.45 40.97
C ARG A 321 -11.00 -22.18 39.75
N ILE A 322 -12.04 -22.98 39.51
CA ILE A 322 -12.99 -22.76 38.39
C ILE A 322 -13.75 -21.44 38.55
N VAL A 323 -14.27 -21.17 39.76
CA VAL A 323 -14.95 -19.92 40.13
C VAL A 323 -13.99 -18.73 39.93
N ALA A 324 -12.75 -18.81 40.41
CA ALA A 324 -11.77 -17.75 40.20
C ALA A 324 -11.50 -17.49 38.71
N ASN A 325 -11.36 -18.55 37.90
CA ASN A 325 -11.19 -18.41 36.45
C ASN A 325 -12.42 -17.80 35.76
N LEU A 326 -13.63 -18.13 36.20
CA LEU A 326 -14.88 -17.56 35.69
C LEU A 326 -15.02 -16.06 36.04
N VAL A 327 -14.68 -15.68 37.28
CA VAL A 327 -14.63 -14.26 37.68
C VAL A 327 -13.65 -13.49 36.80
N GLN A 328 -12.44 -14.04 36.60
CA GLN A 328 -11.44 -13.41 35.76
C GLN A 328 -11.92 -13.29 34.31
N ALA A 329 -12.45 -14.37 33.72
CA ALA A 329 -12.97 -14.36 32.36
C ALA A 329 -14.14 -13.37 32.18
N GLY A 330 -15.03 -13.25 33.16
CA GLY A 330 -16.09 -12.24 33.19
C GLY A 330 -15.54 -10.81 33.25
N GLY A 331 -14.50 -10.59 34.07
CA GLY A 331 -13.78 -9.31 34.14
C GLY A 331 -13.12 -8.94 32.82
N ASP A 332 -12.40 -9.88 32.20
CA ASP A 332 -11.76 -9.70 30.89
C ASP A 332 -12.80 -9.42 29.79
N MET A 333 -13.94 -10.11 29.83
CA MET A 333 -15.05 -9.90 28.91
C MET A 333 -15.67 -8.49 29.05
N ARG A 334 -15.83 -8.00 30.28
CA ARG A 334 -16.32 -6.64 30.54
C ARG A 334 -15.33 -5.57 30.07
N ALA A 335 -14.03 -5.79 30.32
CA ALA A 335 -12.98 -4.91 29.83
C ALA A 335 -12.96 -4.84 28.30
N ALA A 336 -13.05 -6.00 27.64
CA ALA A 336 -13.16 -6.08 26.18
C ALA A 336 -14.41 -5.38 25.64
N ALA A 337 -15.58 -5.59 26.27
CA ALA A 337 -16.82 -4.89 25.91
C ALA A 337 -16.66 -3.37 26.01
N SER A 338 -16.08 -2.87 27.10
CA SER A 338 -15.85 -1.43 27.29
C SER A 338 -14.90 -0.87 26.22
N ALA A 339 -13.83 -1.58 25.89
CA ALA A 339 -12.89 -1.19 24.85
C ALA A 339 -13.57 -1.12 23.47
N VAL A 340 -14.36 -2.13 23.10
CA VAL A 340 -15.12 -2.15 21.85
C VAL A 340 -16.14 -1.01 21.80
N SER A 341 -16.85 -0.73 22.89
CA SER A 341 -17.81 0.39 22.94
C SER A 341 -17.11 1.74 22.79
N SER A 342 -15.93 1.92 23.40
CA SER A 342 -15.15 3.15 23.27
C SER A 342 -14.66 3.36 21.85
N GLU A 343 -14.07 2.33 21.24
CA GLU A 343 -13.56 2.37 19.87
C GLU A 343 -14.69 2.63 18.85
N ALA A 344 -15.85 2.03 19.07
CA ALA A 344 -17.03 2.29 18.26
C ALA A 344 -17.51 3.74 18.38
N GLY A 345 -17.45 4.34 19.58
CA GLY A 345 -17.75 5.76 19.76
C GLY A 345 -16.77 6.68 19.01
N VAL A 346 -15.48 6.35 19.03
CA VAL A 346 -14.45 7.07 18.25
C VAL A 346 -14.72 6.93 16.76
N SER A 347 -15.01 5.73 16.28
CA SER A 347 -15.35 5.45 14.88
C SER A 347 -16.58 6.22 14.39
N GLU A 348 -17.61 6.34 15.25
CA GLU A 348 -18.82 7.12 14.96
C GLU A 348 -18.52 8.62 14.84
N ALA A 349 -17.74 9.18 15.77
CA ALA A 349 -17.33 10.58 15.73
C ALA A 349 -16.47 10.89 14.49
N TYR A 350 -15.55 9.98 14.15
CA TYR A 350 -14.74 10.08 12.93
C TYR A 350 -15.60 10.03 11.67
N ALA A 351 -16.56 9.11 11.59
CA ALA A 351 -17.48 9.01 10.47
C ALA A 351 -18.30 10.29 10.27
N LEU A 352 -18.79 10.90 11.36
CA LEU A 352 -19.53 12.16 11.29
C LEU A 352 -18.66 13.32 10.80
N SER A 353 -17.44 13.43 11.32
CA SER A 353 -16.48 14.45 10.91
C SER A 353 -16.12 14.32 9.43
N ALA A 354 -15.80 13.11 8.98
CA ALA A 354 -15.47 12.83 7.59
C ALA A 354 -16.67 13.04 6.64
N ALA A 355 -17.89 12.71 7.05
CA ALA A 355 -19.10 12.98 6.27
C ALA A 355 -19.34 14.50 6.12
N THR A 356 -19.11 15.28 7.17
CA THR A 356 -19.22 16.74 7.13
C THR A 356 -18.19 17.35 6.19
N LEU A 357 -16.94 16.87 6.25
CA LEU A 357 -15.88 17.31 5.34
C LEU A 357 -16.19 16.96 3.89
N ALA A 358 -16.76 15.78 3.63
CA ALA A 358 -17.20 15.38 2.30
C ALA A 358 -18.31 16.31 1.75
N ASP A 359 -19.27 16.71 2.57
CA ASP A 359 -20.34 17.65 2.18
C ASP A 359 -19.81 19.07 1.90
N GLN A 360 -18.88 19.55 2.72
CA GLN A 360 -18.15 20.81 2.48
C GLN A 360 -17.34 20.75 1.18
N THR A 361 -16.70 19.62 0.90
CA THR A 361 -15.96 19.39 -0.34
C THR A 361 -16.90 19.42 -1.54
N ALA A 362 -18.05 18.76 -1.48
CA ALA A 362 -19.05 18.79 -2.55
C ALA A 362 -19.56 20.21 -2.83
N THR A 363 -19.75 21.02 -1.78
CA THR A 363 -20.10 22.45 -1.95
C THR A 363 -18.98 23.25 -2.60
N THR A 364 -17.73 23.00 -2.22
CA THR A 364 -16.56 23.66 -2.82
C THR A 364 -16.42 23.29 -4.30
N VAL A 365 -16.57 22.01 -4.63
CA VAL A 365 -16.60 21.49 -6.01
C VAL A 365 -17.63 22.24 -6.86
N ARG A 366 -18.84 22.48 -6.33
CA ARG A 366 -19.88 23.24 -7.04
C ARG A 366 -19.43 24.66 -7.38
N VAL A 367 -18.84 25.37 -6.43
CA VAL A 367 -18.30 26.73 -6.65
C VAL A 367 -17.18 26.74 -7.68
N VAL A 368 -16.29 25.75 -7.64
CA VAL A 368 -15.20 25.63 -8.62
C VAL A 368 -15.76 25.27 -10.00
N SER A 369 -16.81 24.44 -10.09
CA SER A 369 -17.50 24.14 -11.34
C SER A 369 -18.11 25.39 -11.98
N ASP A 370 -18.81 26.20 -11.20
CA ASP A 370 -19.40 27.47 -11.67
C ASP A 370 -18.30 28.43 -12.15
N SER A 371 -17.19 28.51 -11.39
CA SER A 371 -16.01 29.30 -11.77
C SER A 371 -15.35 28.77 -13.05
N GLY A 372 -15.31 27.45 -13.22
CA GLY A 372 -14.79 26.79 -14.42
C GLY A 372 -15.63 27.09 -15.67
N GLN A 373 -16.95 27.13 -15.52
CA GLN A 373 -17.86 27.51 -16.60
C GLN A 373 -17.69 28.99 -16.97
N ALA A 374 -17.63 29.88 -15.98
CA ALA A 374 -17.37 31.30 -16.22
C ALA A 374 -16.01 31.55 -16.91
N LEU A 375 -14.99 30.76 -16.56
CA LEU A 375 -13.68 30.79 -17.22
C LEU A 375 -13.77 30.33 -18.69
N ALA A 376 -14.51 29.26 -18.98
CA ALA A 376 -14.71 28.79 -20.34
C ALA A 376 -15.40 29.84 -21.22
N GLU A 377 -16.39 30.55 -20.68
CA GLU A 377 -17.04 31.68 -21.36
C GLU A 377 -16.08 32.85 -21.59
N ALA A 378 -15.21 33.17 -20.61
CA ALA A 378 -14.21 34.20 -20.76
C ALA A 378 -13.17 33.85 -21.85
N ILE A 379 -12.71 32.61 -21.89
CA ILE A 379 -11.79 32.10 -22.93
C ILE A 379 -12.43 32.21 -24.32
N ALA A 380 -13.72 31.88 -24.45
CA ALA A 380 -14.45 32.03 -25.71
C ALA A 380 -14.51 33.50 -26.17
N ARG A 381 -14.79 34.44 -25.27
CA ARG A 381 -14.77 35.88 -25.61
C ARG A 381 -13.39 36.39 -26.02
N ILE A 382 -12.32 35.92 -25.36
CA ILE A 382 -10.94 36.30 -25.72
C ILE A 382 -10.59 35.79 -27.12
N ARG A 383 -11.02 34.58 -27.48
CA ARG A 383 -10.88 34.06 -28.84
C ARG A 383 -11.52 34.99 -29.86
N ASP A 384 -12.78 35.34 -29.63
CA ASP A 384 -13.56 36.17 -30.55
C ASP A 384 -12.90 37.55 -30.72
N HIS A 385 -12.39 38.14 -29.62
CA HIS A 385 -11.63 39.40 -29.69
C HIS A 385 -10.29 39.28 -30.43
N ALA A 386 -9.59 38.15 -30.33
CA ALA A 386 -8.36 37.92 -31.07
C ALA A 386 -8.62 37.82 -32.58
N ASP A 387 -9.71 37.16 -32.97
CA ASP A 387 -10.13 37.05 -34.36
C ASP A 387 -10.62 38.41 -34.92
N GLU A 388 -11.34 39.18 -34.11
CA GLU A 388 -11.72 40.56 -34.45
C GLU A 388 -10.49 41.47 -34.63
N ALA A 389 -9.49 41.36 -33.75
CA ALA A 389 -8.24 42.11 -33.87
C ALA A 389 -7.49 41.78 -35.18
N ARG A 390 -7.47 40.51 -35.60
CA ARG A 390 -6.92 40.09 -36.89
C ARG A 390 -7.69 40.66 -38.08
N ALA A 391 -9.02 40.66 -38.02
CA ALA A 391 -9.86 41.23 -39.07
C ALA A 391 -9.62 42.75 -39.22
N ASN A 392 -9.50 43.46 -38.09
CA ASN A 392 -9.18 44.88 -38.07
C ASN A 392 -7.77 45.15 -38.61
N ALA A 393 -6.77 44.36 -38.22
CA ALA A 393 -5.40 44.46 -38.73
C ALA A 393 -5.33 44.32 -40.26
N ARG A 394 -6.09 43.37 -40.84
CA ARG A 394 -6.20 43.21 -42.31
C ARG A 394 -6.83 44.43 -42.97
N THR A 395 -7.88 44.99 -42.39
CA THR A 395 -8.54 46.21 -42.90
C THR A 395 -7.58 47.41 -42.91
N VAL A 396 -6.79 47.58 -41.84
CA VAL A 396 -5.76 48.62 -41.75
C VAL A 396 -4.67 48.43 -42.81
N ARG A 397 -4.22 47.19 -43.04
CA ARG A 397 -3.26 46.87 -44.11
C ARG A 397 -3.77 47.30 -45.48
N ASP A 398 -5.01 46.95 -45.80
CA ASP A 398 -5.61 47.26 -47.11
C ASP A 398 -5.75 48.78 -47.32
N GLN A 399 -6.10 49.53 -46.27
CA GLN A 399 -6.10 50.99 -46.30
C GLN A 399 -4.71 51.60 -46.44
N ALA A 400 -3.71 51.06 -45.73
CA ALA A 400 -2.32 51.49 -45.82
C ALA A 400 -1.77 51.25 -47.24
N ALA A 401 -2.03 50.09 -47.83
CA ALA A 401 -1.63 49.77 -49.21
C ALA A 401 -2.23 50.74 -50.23
N ASN A 402 -3.53 51.05 -50.11
CA ASN A 402 -4.19 52.04 -50.97
C ASN A 402 -3.59 53.45 -50.81
N SER A 403 -3.25 53.84 -49.59
CA SER A 403 -2.67 55.15 -49.31
C SER A 403 -1.22 55.25 -49.80
N LYS A 404 -0.45 54.17 -49.69
CA LYS A 404 0.89 54.00 -50.27
C LYS A 404 0.86 54.20 -51.78
N HIS A 405 -0.06 53.55 -52.49
CA HIS A 405 -0.24 53.71 -53.93
C HIS A 405 -0.52 55.18 -54.33
N ARG A 406 -1.34 55.89 -53.55
CA ARG A 406 -1.61 57.33 -53.77
C ARG A 406 -0.37 58.19 -53.56
N ALA A 407 0.42 57.92 -52.52
CA ALA A 407 1.66 58.64 -52.24
C ALA A 407 2.71 58.41 -53.33
N THR A 408 2.87 57.17 -53.82
CA THR A 408 3.74 56.86 -54.97
C THR A 408 3.34 57.66 -56.20
N ARG A 409 2.04 57.64 -56.56
CA ARG A 409 1.53 58.38 -57.71
C ARG A 409 1.70 59.90 -57.57
N LEU A 410 1.63 60.44 -56.35
CA LEU A 410 1.93 61.85 -56.09
C LEU A 410 3.42 62.15 -56.34
N GLY A 411 4.32 61.27 -55.91
CA GLY A 411 5.75 61.37 -56.20
C GLY A 411 6.05 61.36 -57.70
N ASP A 412 5.41 60.46 -58.45
CA ASP A 412 5.55 60.38 -59.91
C ASP A 412 5.09 61.69 -60.59
N LEU A 413 3.92 62.22 -60.20
CA LEU A 413 3.42 63.50 -60.70
C LEU A 413 4.34 64.68 -60.37
N VAL A 414 4.93 64.70 -59.16
CA VAL A 414 5.90 65.72 -58.77
C VAL A 414 7.15 65.64 -59.66
N SER A 415 7.62 64.43 -59.97
CA SER A 415 8.76 64.23 -60.89
C SER A 415 8.43 64.75 -62.30
N GLU A 416 7.28 64.37 -62.86
CA GLU A 416 6.85 64.82 -64.19
C GLU A 416 6.75 66.35 -64.28
N ILE A 417 6.18 67.02 -63.27
CA ILE A 417 6.09 68.49 -63.25
C ILE A 417 7.49 69.12 -63.10
N THR A 418 8.39 68.50 -62.34
CA THR A 418 9.78 68.97 -62.18
C THR A 418 10.55 68.93 -63.50
N ASP A 419 10.34 67.89 -64.32
CA ASP A 419 10.92 67.79 -65.65
C ASP A 419 10.41 68.92 -66.58
N VAL A 420 9.10 69.20 -66.54
CA VAL A 420 8.50 70.32 -67.28
C VAL A 420 9.06 71.67 -66.82
N LEU A 421 9.25 71.86 -65.51
CA LEU A 421 9.87 73.08 -64.96
C LEU A 421 11.32 73.26 -65.39
N THR A 422 12.07 72.17 -65.49
CA THR A 422 13.45 72.19 -66.00
C THR A 422 13.47 72.69 -67.44
N LEU A 423 12.54 72.20 -68.28
CA LEU A 423 12.36 72.69 -69.64
C LEU A 423 11.98 74.18 -69.69
N ILE A 424 11.01 74.62 -68.89
CA ILE A 424 10.57 76.03 -68.82
C ILE A 424 11.73 76.94 -68.41
N THR A 425 12.50 76.55 -67.41
CA THR A 425 13.69 77.28 -66.95
C THR A 425 14.74 77.38 -68.07
N GLY A 426 14.94 76.28 -68.81
CA GLY A 426 15.79 76.23 -70.00
C GLY A 426 15.34 77.20 -71.09
N ILE A 427 14.05 77.20 -71.43
CA ILE A 427 13.44 78.13 -72.40
C ILE A 427 13.62 79.57 -71.93
N ALA A 428 13.28 79.90 -70.68
CA ALA A 428 13.43 81.24 -70.14
C ALA A 428 14.90 81.72 -70.16
N LYS A 429 15.86 80.83 -69.91
CA LYS A 429 17.31 81.13 -70.03
C LYS A 429 17.71 81.44 -71.47
N GLN A 430 17.21 80.66 -72.43
CA GLN A 430 17.44 80.90 -73.85
C GLN A 430 16.79 82.21 -74.31
N THR A 431 15.55 82.49 -73.90
CA THR A 431 14.84 83.74 -74.19
C THR A 431 15.58 84.95 -73.62
N ASN A 432 16.09 84.86 -72.39
CA ASN A 432 16.90 85.92 -71.78
C ASN A 432 18.21 86.16 -72.56
N LEU A 433 18.86 85.11 -73.07
CA LEU A 433 20.06 85.24 -73.92
C LEU A 433 19.74 85.86 -75.29
N LEU A 434 18.64 85.45 -75.92
CA LEU A 434 18.18 86.04 -77.18
C LEU A 434 17.82 87.51 -77.03
N ALA A 435 17.10 87.86 -75.96
CA ALA A 435 16.74 89.23 -75.63
C ALA A 435 17.98 90.08 -75.32
N LEU A 436 18.98 89.52 -74.63
CA LEU A 436 20.26 90.18 -74.41
C LEU A 436 20.98 90.49 -75.73
N ASN A 437 21.07 89.52 -76.63
CA ASN A 437 21.67 89.72 -77.96
C ASN A 437 20.92 90.78 -78.77
N ALA A 438 19.59 90.79 -78.71
CA ALA A 438 18.76 91.80 -79.35
C ALA A 438 18.98 93.20 -78.75
N SER A 439 19.11 93.32 -77.43
CA SER A 439 19.39 94.59 -76.73
C SER A 439 20.78 95.15 -77.11
N ILE A 440 21.78 94.27 -77.29
CA ILE A 440 23.11 94.64 -77.79
C ILE A 440 23.02 95.18 -79.23
N GLU A 441 22.34 94.48 -80.13
CA GLU A 441 22.25 94.89 -81.54
C GLU A 441 21.39 96.16 -81.70
N ALA A 442 20.34 96.32 -80.89
CA ALA A 442 19.54 97.54 -80.80
C ALA A 442 20.39 98.74 -80.33
N SER A 443 21.29 98.53 -79.35
CA SER A 443 22.25 99.55 -78.91
C SER A 443 23.25 99.92 -80.02
N ARG A 444 23.65 98.94 -80.83
CA ARG A 444 24.58 99.11 -81.96
C ARG A 444 23.98 99.92 -83.11
N ALA A 445 22.65 99.85 -83.29
CA ALA A 445 21.91 100.62 -84.28
C ALA A 445 21.64 102.09 -83.89
N GLY A 446 22.05 102.54 -82.69
CA GLY A 446 21.90 103.93 -82.25
C GLY A 446 20.44 104.37 -82.12
N GLN A 447 20.10 105.59 -82.58
CA GLN A 447 18.72 106.12 -82.46
C GLN A 447 17.66 105.30 -83.22
N ALA A 448 18.04 104.61 -84.30
CA ALA A 448 17.12 103.78 -85.07
C ALA A 448 16.68 102.50 -84.32
N GLY A 449 17.46 102.06 -83.31
CA GLY A 449 17.20 100.86 -82.51
C GLY A 449 16.46 101.10 -81.20
N ALA A 450 16.14 102.36 -80.84
CA ALA A 450 15.63 102.70 -79.51
C ALA A 450 14.33 101.98 -79.13
N GLY A 451 13.38 101.83 -80.07
CA GLY A 451 12.14 101.08 -79.83
C GLY A 451 12.37 99.57 -79.64
N PHE A 452 13.32 99.00 -80.38
CA PHE A 452 13.72 97.59 -80.24
C PHE A 452 14.44 97.33 -78.92
N ALA A 453 15.24 98.29 -78.43
CA ALA A 453 15.92 98.18 -77.14
C ALA A 453 14.92 98.05 -75.98
N VAL A 454 13.84 98.84 -75.98
CA VAL A 454 12.78 98.76 -74.96
C VAL A 454 12.10 97.40 -74.97
N VAL A 455 11.74 96.88 -76.15
CA VAL A 455 11.13 95.54 -76.27
C VAL A 455 12.09 94.46 -75.80
N ALA A 456 13.37 94.55 -76.15
CA ALA A 456 14.38 93.58 -75.74
C ALA A 456 14.57 93.56 -74.21
N ASP A 457 14.58 94.73 -73.56
CA ASP A 457 14.67 94.83 -72.11
C ASP A 457 13.40 94.32 -71.40
N GLU A 458 12.21 94.56 -71.95
CA GLU A 458 10.95 94.01 -71.43
C GLU A 458 10.94 92.48 -71.51
N VAL A 459 11.30 91.90 -72.68
CA VAL A 459 11.40 90.44 -72.85
C VAL A 459 12.42 89.83 -71.90
N LYS A 460 13.55 90.51 -71.68
CA LYS A 460 14.58 90.10 -70.70
C LYS A 460 14.03 90.13 -69.27
N GLY A 461 13.23 91.15 -68.92
CA GLY A 461 12.51 91.24 -67.65
C GLY A 461 11.54 90.07 -67.43
N LEU A 462 10.68 89.79 -68.41
CA LEU A 462 9.75 88.66 -68.38
C LEU A 462 10.47 87.31 -68.26
N ALA A 463 11.60 87.14 -68.97
CA ALA A 463 12.39 85.92 -68.90
C ALA A 463 12.98 85.69 -67.50
N ARG A 464 13.51 86.75 -66.86
CA ARG A 464 13.97 86.69 -65.45
C ARG A 464 12.83 86.39 -64.49
N GLN A 465 11.68 87.04 -64.67
CA GLN A 465 10.49 86.78 -63.84
C GLN A 465 10.01 85.34 -63.98
N THR A 466 10.05 84.78 -65.20
CA THR A 466 9.71 83.37 -65.47
C THR A 466 10.67 82.42 -64.76
N GLN A 467 11.98 82.69 -64.80
CA GLN A 467 12.97 81.89 -64.05
C GLN A 467 12.73 81.94 -62.54
N ALA A 468 12.43 83.13 -62.00
CA ALA A 468 12.14 83.29 -60.57
C ALA A 468 10.87 82.53 -60.17
N ALA A 469 9.80 82.64 -60.95
CA ALA A 469 8.56 81.90 -60.73
C ALA A 469 8.77 80.38 -60.81
N ALA A 470 9.52 79.91 -61.81
CA ALA A 470 9.88 78.50 -61.95
C ALA A 470 10.67 77.99 -60.74
N ALA A 471 11.65 78.76 -60.24
CA ALA A 471 12.40 78.40 -59.04
C ALA A 471 11.49 78.27 -57.80
N THR A 472 10.56 79.21 -57.60
CA THR A 472 9.59 79.12 -56.49
C THR A 472 8.67 77.91 -56.61
N ILE A 473 8.21 77.56 -57.81
CA ILE A 473 7.39 76.34 -58.00
C ILE A 473 8.24 75.09 -57.73
N GLY A 474 9.50 75.07 -58.17
CA GLY A 474 10.44 73.98 -57.89
C GLY A 474 10.64 73.74 -56.39
N GLU A 475 10.81 74.81 -55.59
CA GLU A 475 10.91 74.71 -54.13
C GLU A 475 9.63 74.11 -53.49
N ARG A 476 8.45 74.52 -53.97
CA ARG A 476 7.17 73.96 -53.51
C ARG A 476 7.01 72.49 -53.88
N LEU A 477 7.39 72.10 -55.10
CA LEU A 477 7.39 70.69 -55.52
C LEU A 477 8.36 69.85 -54.71
N GLY A 478 9.54 70.39 -54.39
CA GLY A 478 10.49 69.74 -53.47
C GLY A 478 9.85 69.44 -52.12
N THR A 479 9.08 70.39 -51.57
CA THR A 479 8.35 70.21 -50.31
C THR A 479 7.25 69.16 -50.42
N ILE A 480 6.48 69.16 -51.53
CA ILE A 480 5.43 68.14 -51.77
C ILE A 480 6.06 66.75 -51.94
N GLY A 481 7.17 66.64 -52.67
CA GLY A 481 7.91 65.40 -52.85
C GLY A 481 8.48 64.85 -51.54
N ALA A 482 9.06 65.73 -50.71
CA ALA A 482 9.51 65.35 -49.36
C ALA A 482 8.35 64.84 -48.49
N THR A 483 7.20 65.53 -48.51
CA THR A 483 5.99 65.11 -47.78
C THR A 483 5.48 63.75 -48.26
N ALA A 484 5.52 63.47 -49.56
CA ALA A 484 5.15 62.17 -50.12
C ALA A 484 6.11 61.06 -49.69
N SER A 485 7.41 61.35 -49.62
CA SER A 485 8.43 60.42 -49.11
C SER A 485 8.23 60.12 -47.62
N ASP A 486 7.96 61.13 -46.80
CA ASP A 486 7.68 60.95 -45.36
C ASP A 486 6.42 60.12 -45.13
N ALA A 487 5.39 60.31 -45.97
CA ALA A 487 4.18 59.48 -45.94
C ALA A 487 4.50 58.02 -46.28
N MET A 488 5.35 57.76 -47.29
CA MET A 488 5.82 56.41 -47.63
C MET A 488 6.54 55.72 -46.47
N GLN A 489 7.43 56.44 -45.76
CA GLN A 489 8.11 55.92 -44.58
C GLN A 489 7.12 55.59 -43.46
N SER A 490 6.11 56.44 -43.25
CA SER A 490 5.03 56.20 -42.27
C SER A 490 4.24 54.93 -42.61
N PHE A 491 3.95 54.65 -43.88
CA PHE A 491 3.29 53.41 -44.29
C PHE A 491 4.15 52.16 -44.05
N HIS A 492 5.47 52.24 -44.21
CA HIS A 492 6.36 51.15 -43.84
C HIS A 492 6.33 50.83 -42.34
N GLN A 493 6.21 51.85 -41.49
CA GLN A 493 6.04 51.66 -40.05
C GLN A 493 4.68 51.01 -39.73
N ILE A 494 3.60 51.44 -40.41
CA ILE A 494 2.27 50.84 -40.28
C ILE A 494 2.28 49.36 -40.67
N ASP A 495 2.92 48.98 -41.78
CA ASP A 495 3.06 47.57 -42.19
C ASP A 495 3.73 46.72 -41.10
N SER A 496 4.79 47.25 -40.48
CA SER A 496 5.48 46.58 -39.37
C SER A 496 4.58 46.40 -38.14
N LEU A 497 3.85 47.46 -37.74
CA LEU A 497 2.92 47.41 -36.61
C LEU A 497 1.77 46.42 -36.86
N VAL A 498 1.22 46.40 -38.07
CA VAL A 498 0.16 45.46 -38.45
C VAL A 498 0.66 44.01 -38.44
N THR A 499 1.89 43.78 -38.92
CA THR A 499 2.51 42.44 -38.87
C THR A 499 2.70 41.98 -37.42
N GLY A 500 3.16 42.88 -36.54
CA GLY A 500 3.27 42.60 -35.11
C GLY A 500 1.91 42.30 -34.45
N LEU A 501 0.84 43.01 -34.85
CA LEU A 501 -0.52 42.75 -34.37
C LEU A 501 -1.02 41.36 -34.79
N GLU A 502 -0.81 40.95 -36.04
CA GLU A 502 -1.21 39.62 -36.51
C GLU A 502 -0.47 38.51 -35.78
N GLN A 503 0.85 38.67 -35.59
CA GLN A 503 1.66 37.73 -34.81
C GLN A 503 1.19 37.65 -33.35
N SER A 504 0.88 38.79 -32.73
CA SER A 504 0.37 38.84 -31.35
C SER A 504 -0.97 38.11 -31.23
N ALA A 505 -1.88 38.34 -32.17
CA ALA A 505 -3.17 37.65 -32.19
C ALA A 505 -3.03 36.14 -32.42
N GLU A 506 -1.99 35.69 -33.13
CA GLU A 506 -1.66 34.28 -33.28
C GLU A 506 -1.15 33.62 -32.01
N VAL A 507 -0.25 34.30 -31.30
CA VAL A 507 0.18 33.84 -29.96
C VAL A 507 -1.01 33.77 -29.01
N ILE A 508 -1.90 34.77 -29.03
CA ILE A 508 -3.12 34.77 -28.21
C ILE A 508 -4.02 33.58 -28.59
N ALA A 509 -4.26 33.33 -29.87
CA ALA A 509 -5.09 32.21 -30.32
C ALA A 509 -4.56 30.86 -29.83
N HIS A 510 -3.25 30.63 -29.94
CA HIS A 510 -2.62 29.41 -29.42
C HIS A 510 -2.73 29.30 -27.89
N ALA A 511 -2.50 30.40 -27.16
CA ALA A 511 -2.64 30.42 -25.71
C ALA A 511 -4.08 30.15 -25.26
N VAL A 512 -5.07 30.69 -25.98
CA VAL A 512 -6.51 30.47 -25.76
C VAL A 512 -6.90 29.01 -25.99
N GLU A 513 -6.35 28.37 -27.03
CA GLU A 513 -6.58 26.95 -27.29
C GLU A 513 -6.02 26.07 -26.15
N GLN A 514 -4.80 26.37 -25.69
CA GLN A 514 -4.20 25.68 -24.54
C GLN A 514 -5.02 25.89 -23.25
N GLN A 515 -5.45 27.13 -22.97
CA GLN A 515 -6.31 27.43 -21.82
C GLN A 515 -7.67 26.72 -21.90
N SER A 516 -8.26 26.61 -23.09
CA SER A 516 -9.51 25.87 -23.32
C SER A 516 -9.34 24.37 -22.99
N ASN A 517 -8.22 23.77 -23.38
CA ASN A 517 -7.90 22.39 -23.03
C ASN A 517 -7.72 22.21 -21.52
N ALA A 518 -6.93 23.07 -20.88
CA ALA A 518 -6.71 23.03 -19.43
C ALA A 518 -8.02 23.24 -18.65
N SER A 519 -8.89 24.15 -19.10
CA SER A 519 -10.20 24.39 -18.49
C SER A 519 -11.10 23.15 -18.57
N ARG A 520 -11.11 22.44 -19.70
CA ARG A 520 -11.86 21.17 -19.84
C ARG A 520 -11.32 20.07 -18.92
N GLU A 521 -10.00 19.98 -18.76
CA GLU A 521 -9.37 19.02 -17.85
C GLU A 521 -9.69 19.34 -16.38
N ILE A 522 -9.72 20.62 -16.00
CA ILE A 522 -10.16 21.07 -14.67
C ILE A 522 -11.61 20.66 -14.42
N VAL A 523 -12.53 20.91 -15.37
CA VAL A 523 -13.94 20.50 -15.24
C VAL A 523 -14.07 18.97 -15.11
N GLY A 524 -13.30 18.21 -15.89
CA GLY A 524 -13.25 16.75 -15.76
C GLY A 524 -12.74 16.28 -14.38
N SER A 525 -11.69 16.93 -13.87
CA SER A 525 -11.13 16.63 -12.55
C SER A 525 -12.09 16.93 -11.41
N ILE A 526 -12.86 18.03 -11.53
CA ILE A 526 -13.90 18.40 -10.55
C ILE A 526 -14.99 17.33 -10.47
N ALA A 527 -15.42 16.75 -11.59
CA ALA A 527 -16.40 15.67 -11.60
C ALA A 527 -15.92 14.42 -10.86
N LEU A 528 -14.62 14.08 -10.97
CA LEU A 528 -14.00 12.98 -10.22
C LEU A 528 -13.99 13.27 -8.72
N VAL A 529 -13.65 14.50 -8.31
CA VAL A 529 -13.67 14.92 -6.90
C VAL A 529 -15.09 14.86 -6.33
N ASP A 530 -16.11 15.33 -7.07
CA ASP A 530 -17.51 15.25 -6.63
C ASP A 530 -17.94 13.79 -6.37
N SER A 531 -17.62 12.89 -7.32
CA SER A 531 -17.90 11.47 -7.18
C SER A 531 -17.20 10.88 -5.95
N GLY A 532 -15.91 11.18 -5.75
CA GLY A 532 -15.14 10.71 -4.60
C GLY A 532 -15.68 11.24 -3.26
N SER A 533 -16.14 12.50 -3.21
CA SER A 533 -16.79 13.06 -2.03
C SER A 533 -18.10 12.34 -1.70
N ARG A 534 -18.94 12.04 -2.70
CA ARG A 534 -20.19 11.28 -2.49
C ARG A 534 -19.93 9.85 -2.02
N GLU A 535 -18.94 9.18 -2.61
CA GLU A 535 -18.53 7.83 -2.19
C GLU A 535 -17.99 7.82 -0.75
N THR A 536 -17.19 8.83 -0.39
CA THR A 536 -16.69 9.01 0.97
C THR A 536 -17.85 9.20 1.96
N ALA A 537 -18.81 10.08 1.64
CA ALA A 537 -19.99 10.31 2.47
C ALA A 537 -20.81 9.02 2.67
N SER A 538 -21.03 8.25 1.60
CA SER A 538 -21.70 6.95 1.66
C SER A 538 -20.94 5.94 2.53
N SER A 539 -19.62 5.86 2.36
CA SER A 539 -18.75 4.99 3.16
C SER A 539 -18.80 5.34 4.64
N MET A 540 -18.90 6.63 4.99
CA MET A 540 -19.05 7.08 6.37
C MET A 540 -20.42 6.72 6.96
N ILE A 541 -21.50 6.74 6.17
CA ILE A 541 -22.81 6.19 6.62
C ILE A 541 -22.68 4.71 6.95
N GLY A 542 -21.98 3.94 6.11
CA GLY A 542 -21.69 2.52 6.36
C GLY A 542 -20.85 2.28 7.61
N LEU A 543 -19.78 3.06 7.82
CA LEU A 543 -18.93 3.00 9.00
C LEU A 543 -19.72 3.31 10.28
N ARG A 544 -20.58 4.32 10.25
CA ARG A 544 -21.48 4.63 11.38
C ARG A 544 -22.38 3.44 11.72
N GLY A 545 -22.98 2.81 10.72
CA GLY A 545 -23.81 1.60 10.95
C GLY A 545 -23.02 0.44 11.56
N ARG A 546 -21.76 0.26 11.17
CA ARG A 546 -20.85 -0.75 11.76
C ARG A 546 -20.46 -0.41 13.20
N ALA A 547 -20.16 0.86 13.48
CA ALA A 547 -19.88 1.33 14.84
C ALA A 547 -21.09 1.11 15.76
N GLU A 548 -22.30 1.40 15.29
CA GLU A 548 -23.53 1.15 16.05
C GLU A 548 -23.74 -0.35 16.33
N ALA A 549 -23.46 -1.22 15.35
CA ALA A 549 -23.50 -2.67 15.55
C ALA A 549 -22.45 -3.15 16.57
N ALA A 550 -21.24 -2.59 16.53
CA ALA A 550 -20.18 -2.89 17.51
C ALA A 550 -20.57 -2.44 18.92
N ARG A 551 -21.21 -1.27 19.10
CA ARG A 551 -21.75 -0.83 20.39
C ARG A 551 -22.82 -1.79 20.92
N ARG A 552 -23.73 -2.27 20.06
CA ARG A 552 -24.73 -3.29 20.46
C ARG A 552 -24.06 -4.60 20.88
N MET A 553 -23.05 -5.06 20.15
CA MET A 553 -22.29 -6.25 20.53
C MET A 553 -21.56 -6.08 21.87
N ALA A 554 -20.93 -4.94 22.10
CA ALA A 554 -20.31 -4.60 23.38
C ALA A 554 -21.33 -4.60 24.52
N ALA A 555 -22.53 -4.03 24.32
CA ALA A 555 -23.59 -4.05 25.33
C ALA A 555 -24.02 -5.48 25.67
N ASN A 556 -24.20 -6.34 24.66
CA ASN A 556 -24.54 -7.75 24.87
C ASN A 556 -23.42 -8.51 25.61
N LEU A 557 -22.17 -8.23 25.27
CA LEU A 557 -21.00 -8.86 25.88
C LEU A 557 -20.85 -8.44 27.35
N SER A 558 -21.10 -7.16 27.66
CA SER A 558 -21.16 -6.67 29.04
C SER A 558 -22.29 -7.33 29.84
N ALA A 559 -23.47 -7.48 29.24
CA ALA A 559 -24.59 -8.17 29.89
C ALA A 559 -24.28 -9.65 30.17
N THR A 560 -23.58 -10.32 29.25
CA THR A 560 -23.13 -11.71 29.42
C THR A 560 -22.08 -11.82 30.54
N ALA A 561 -21.15 -10.86 30.61
CA ALA A 561 -20.18 -10.79 31.70
C ALA A 561 -20.85 -10.59 33.07
N ASP A 562 -21.90 -9.75 33.13
CA ASP A 562 -22.72 -9.57 34.33
C ASP A 562 -23.42 -10.87 34.76
N ASP A 563 -24.00 -11.61 33.81
CA ASP A 563 -24.65 -12.89 34.10
C ASP A 563 -23.64 -13.94 34.61
N ILE A 564 -22.46 -14.04 34.00
CA ILE A 564 -21.38 -14.91 34.47
C ILE A 564 -20.98 -14.53 35.91
N ALA A 565 -20.83 -13.24 36.21
CA ALA A 565 -20.48 -12.79 37.55
C ALA A 565 -21.57 -13.19 38.58
N HIS A 566 -22.85 -13.00 38.25
CA HIS A 566 -23.96 -13.40 39.10
C HIS A 566 -24.02 -14.92 39.32
N GLN A 567 -23.89 -15.73 38.26
CA GLN A 567 -23.89 -17.19 38.37
C GLN A 567 -22.70 -17.72 39.18
N THR A 568 -21.54 -17.06 39.04
CA THR A 568 -20.33 -17.44 39.76
C THR A 568 -20.44 -17.15 41.26
N GLU A 569 -21.06 -16.03 41.64
CA GLU A 569 -21.35 -15.72 43.05
C GLU A 569 -22.40 -16.68 43.64
N TYR A 570 -23.43 -17.02 42.85
CA TYR A 570 -24.42 -18.02 43.25
C TYR A 570 -23.78 -19.40 43.50
N LEU A 571 -22.93 -19.86 42.58
CA LEU A 571 -22.22 -21.14 42.69
C LEU A 571 -21.29 -21.16 43.92
N ARG A 572 -20.57 -20.06 44.16
CA ARG A 572 -19.73 -19.88 45.36
C ARG A 572 -20.55 -20.03 46.65
N GLY A 573 -21.74 -19.42 46.70
CA GLY A 573 -22.64 -19.50 47.84
C GLY A 573 -23.22 -20.91 48.08
N GLU A 574 -23.63 -21.61 47.02
CA GLU A 574 -24.12 -22.99 47.10
C GLU A 574 -23.05 -23.95 47.63
N ILE A 575 -21.80 -23.78 47.20
CA ILE A 575 -20.69 -24.64 47.64
C ILE A 575 -20.35 -24.37 49.10
N ALA A 576 -20.32 -23.11 49.53
CA ALA A 576 -20.13 -22.78 50.94
C ALA A 576 -21.20 -23.44 51.83
N ARG A 577 -22.47 -23.37 51.43
CA ARG A 577 -23.58 -24.05 52.14
C ARG A 577 -23.42 -25.56 52.16
N MET A 578 -23.02 -26.17 51.04
CA MET A 578 -22.79 -27.62 50.97
C MET A 578 -21.67 -28.06 51.92
N VAL A 579 -20.55 -27.32 51.95
CA VAL A 579 -19.40 -27.63 52.83
C VAL A 579 -19.77 -27.47 54.30
N GLU A 580 -20.52 -26.43 54.67
CA GLU A 580 -21.04 -26.26 56.04
C GLU A 580 -22.01 -27.40 56.42
N GLY A 581 -22.91 -27.79 55.52
CA GLY A 581 -23.86 -28.87 55.75
C GLY A 581 -23.20 -30.24 55.97
N VAL A 582 -22.12 -30.53 55.24
CA VAL A 582 -21.35 -31.77 55.42
C VAL A 582 -20.52 -31.76 56.71
N LYS A 583 -19.98 -30.61 57.13
CA LYS A 583 -19.24 -30.47 58.41
C LYS A 583 -20.14 -30.55 59.65
N ALA A 584 -21.44 -30.32 59.50
CA ALA A 584 -22.41 -30.37 60.58
C ALA A 584 -22.97 -31.78 60.87
N VAL A 585 -22.71 -32.76 59.98
CA VAL A 585 -23.14 -34.17 60.04
C VAL A 585 -21.95 -35.03 60.46
#